data_AF-A0A179BMY4-F1
#
_entry.id   AF-A0A179BMY4-F1
#
_cell.length_a   1.000
_cell.length_b   1.000
_cell.length_c   1.000
_cell.angle_alpha   90.00
_cell.angle_beta   90.00
_cell.angle_gamma   90.00
#
_symmetry.space_group_name_H-M   'P 1'
#
loop_
_entity.id
_entity.type
_entity.pdbx_description
1 polymer ?
#
loop_
_entity_poly.entity_id
_entity_poly.type
_entity_poly.pdbx_seq_one_letter_code
_entity_poly.pdbx_strand_id
1 'polypeptide(L)'
;MDLKRHTVTLLTTKNGSKRIVPLSNTAVGTLQGMPRRMDGRVWTYTQDGLKSSWIKAVKRTAIDDLTFHDLRHEATSRLFEKGFNPMEVSSITGHKNMQMLKRYTHLKAEDLAKRMG
;
A
#
# COMPACT_ATOMS: atom_id res chain seq x y z
N MET A 1 5.05 -13.54 -7.48
CA MET A 1 5.70 -12.56 -6.58
C MET A 1 7.19 -12.83 -6.62
N ASP A 2 8.01 -11.79 -6.61
CA ASP A 2 9.46 -11.92 -6.54
C ASP A 2 9.97 -11.29 -5.23
N LEU A 3 10.23 -12.13 -4.24
CA LEU A 3 10.70 -11.68 -2.93
C LEU A 3 12.17 -11.29 -2.91
N LYS A 4 12.99 -11.76 -3.87
CA LYS A 4 14.39 -11.33 -3.97
C LYS A 4 14.45 -9.91 -4.53
N ARG A 5 13.59 -9.60 -5.50
CA ARG A 5 13.46 -8.26 -6.07
C ARG A 5 12.51 -7.35 -5.30
N HIS A 6 11.92 -7.81 -4.19
CA HIS A 6 10.97 -7.06 -3.36
C HIS A 6 9.78 -6.52 -4.18
N THR A 7 9.22 -7.32 -5.08
CA THR A 7 8.10 -6.89 -5.93
C THR A 7 6.97 -7.91 -6.01
N VAL A 8 5.75 -7.40 -6.14
CA VAL A 8 4.56 -8.20 -6.47
C VAL A 8 3.92 -7.69 -7.74
N THR A 9 3.59 -8.61 -8.64
CA THR A 9 2.86 -8.32 -9.87
C THR A 9 1.38 -8.55 -9.62
N LEU A 10 0.57 -7.50 -9.75
CA LEU A 10 -0.87 -7.56 -9.71
C LEU A 10 -1.37 -7.70 -11.15
N LEU A 11 -1.85 -8.90 -11.50
CA LEU A 11 -2.30 -9.24 -12.86
C LEU A 11 -3.70 -8.66 -13.13
N THR A 12 -4.60 -8.78 -12.17
CA THR A 12 -5.96 -8.26 -12.25
C THR A 12 -6.08 -7.07 -11.32
N THR A 13 -6.28 -5.88 -11.88
CA THR A 13 -6.66 -4.69 -11.12
C THR A 13 -8.07 -4.28 -11.52
N LYS A 14 -8.74 -3.46 -10.69
CA LYS A 14 -10.11 -2.95 -10.96
C LYS A 14 -10.28 -2.38 -12.39
N ASN A 15 -9.18 -1.99 -13.05
CA ASN A 15 -9.18 -1.36 -14.36
C ASN A 15 -8.32 -2.11 -15.41
N GLY A 16 -8.09 -3.42 -15.26
CA GLY A 16 -7.48 -4.28 -16.28
C GLY A 16 -5.97 -4.08 -16.55
N SER A 17 -5.33 -3.09 -15.95
CA SER A 17 -3.90 -2.83 -16.14
C SER A 17 -3.06 -3.63 -15.15
N LYS A 18 -2.14 -4.45 -15.68
CA LYS A 18 -1.06 -5.09 -14.90
C LYS A 18 -0.21 -4.01 -14.24
N ARG A 19 0.11 -4.16 -12.96
CA ARG A 19 1.08 -3.28 -12.28
C ARG A 19 2.02 -4.04 -11.37
N ILE A 20 3.23 -3.53 -11.22
CA ILE A 20 4.23 -4.04 -10.31
C ILE A 20 4.28 -3.10 -9.10
N VAL A 21 4.14 -3.66 -7.90
CA VAL A 21 4.15 -2.92 -6.64
C VAL A 21 5.39 -3.33 -5.85
N PRO A 22 6.21 -2.37 -5.38
CA PRO A 22 7.32 -2.70 -4.49
C PRO A 22 6.82 -3.10 -3.11
N LEU A 23 7.57 -3.99 -2.46
CA LEU A 23 7.30 -4.48 -1.12
C LEU A 23 8.33 -3.88 -0.16
N SER A 24 7.88 -3.40 0.99
CA SER A 24 8.79 -3.02 2.07
C SER A 24 9.48 -4.26 2.65
N ASN A 25 10.61 -4.07 3.33
CA ASN A 25 11.30 -5.14 4.04
C ASN A 25 10.37 -5.84 5.05
N THR A 26 9.52 -5.08 5.74
CA THR A 26 8.49 -5.62 6.64
C THR A 26 7.49 -6.50 5.90
N ALA A 27 7.01 -6.07 4.72
CA ALA A 27 6.10 -6.89 3.92
C ALA A 27 6.76 -8.18 3.44
N VAL A 28 8.01 -8.12 2.98
CA VAL A 28 8.79 -9.29 2.58
C VAL A 28 8.97 -10.26 3.75
N GLY A 29 9.38 -9.76 4.93
CA GLY A 29 9.54 -10.59 6.13
C GLY A 29 8.24 -11.28 6.55
N THR A 30 7.12 -10.55 6.59
CA THR A 30 5.80 -11.13 6.88
C THR A 30 5.42 -12.22 5.89
N LEU A 31 5.66 -11.99 4.58
CA LEU A 31 5.34 -12.96 3.53
C LEU A 31 6.29 -14.18 3.51
N GLN A 32 7.53 -14.03 3.99
CA GLN A 32 8.47 -15.14 4.14
C GLN A 32 8.11 -16.03 5.33
N GLY A 33 7.59 -15.45 6.42
CA GLY A 33 7.14 -16.19 7.60
C GLY A 33 5.80 -16.92 7.42
N MET A 34 5.08 -16.69 6.32
CA MET A 34 3.82 -17.38 6.03
C MET A 34 4.05 -18.76 5.38
N PRO A 35 3.25 -19.77 5.73
CA PRO A 35 3.32 -21.09 5.08
C PRO A 35 3.02 -20.96 3.58
N ARG A 36 3.85 -21.63 2.76
CA ARG A 36 3.66 -21.67 1.31
C ARG A 36 2.56 -22.66 0.96
N ARG A 37 1.63 -22.22 0.11
CA ARG A 37 0.56 -23.08 -0.40
C ARG A 37 0.92 -23.60 -1.79
N MET A 38 0.62 -24.87 -2.03
CA MET A 38 0.85 -25.50 -3.35
C MET A 38 -0.17 -25.07 -4.40
N ASP A 39 -1.33 -24.54 -3.99
CA ASP A 39 -2.39 -24.07 -4.89
C ASP A 39 -2.15 -22.66 -5.46
N GLY A 40 -0.96 -22.08 -5.23
CA GLY A 40 -0.55 -20.78 -5.75
C GLY A 40 -1.18 -19.57 -5.03
N ARG A 41 -2.12 -19.75 -4.09
CA ARG A 41 -2.68 -18.66 -3.30
C ARG A 41 -1.72 -18.24 -2.19
N VAL A 42 -1.68 -16.94 -1.88
CA VAL A 42 -0.87 -16.41 -0.77
C VAL A 42 -1.63 -16.53 0.55
N TRP A 43 -2.93 -16.25 0.55
CA TRP A 43 -3.77 -16.25 1.75
C TRP A 43 -4.79 -17.40 1.72
N THR A 44 -5.20 -17.82 2.91
CA THR A 44 -6.26 -18.84 3.11
C THR A 44 -7.67 -18.25 3.17
N TYR A 45 -7.78 -16.93 3.23
CA TYR A 45 -9.05 -16.23 3.39
C TYR A 45 -9.89 -16.22 2.11
N THR A 46 -11.20 -16.39 2.29
CA THR A 46 -12.20 -15.92 1.34
C THR A 46 -12.43 -14.42 1.52
N GLN A 47 -13.13 -13.77 0.59
CA GLN A 47 -13.46 -12.34 0.72
C GLN A 47 -14.25 -12.04 2.00
N ASP A 48 -15.26 -12.85 2.32
CA ASP A 48 -16.05 -12.71 3.55
C ASP A 48 -15.25 -13.06 4.81
N GLY A 49 -14.35 -14.04 4.70
CA GLY A 49 -13.42 -14.40 5.78
C GLY A 49 -12.48 -13.25 6.13
N LEU A 50 -11.96 -12.54 5.11
CA LEU A 50 -11.15 -11.34 5.30
C LEU A 50 -11.96 -10.22 5.97
N LYS A 51 -13.18 -9.95 5.48
CA LYS A 51 -14.07 -8.93 6.06
C LYS A 51 -14.37 -9.20 7.54
N SER A 52 -14.68 -10.45 7.87
CA SER A 52 -14.95 -10.87 9.26
C SER A 52 -13.71 -10.74 10.14
N SER A 53 -12.54 -11.13 9.64
CA SER A 53 -11.27 -11.02 10.36
C SER A 53 -10.85 -9.57 10.55
N TRP A 54 -11.11 -8.71 9.56
CA TRP A 54 -10.90 -7.26 9.64
C TRP A 54 -11.72 -6.63 10.76
N ILE A 55 -13.03 -6.90 10.81
CA ILE A 55 -13.91 -6.37 11.87
C ILE A 55 -13.40 -6.79 13.25
N LYS A 56 -12.99 -8.06 13.41
CA LYS A 56 -12.39 -8.53 14.66
C LYS A 56 -11.06 -7.84 14.98
N ALA A 57 -10.24 -7.54 13.97
CA ALA A 57 -8.99 -6.84 14.16
C ALA A 57 -9.20 -5.38 14.60
N VAL A 58 -10.09 -4.64 13.94
CA VAL A 58 -10.44 -3.26 14.30
C VAL A 58 -11.05 -3.19 15.69
N LYS A 59 -11.91 -4.14 16.08
CA LYS A 59 -12.46 -4.19 17.46
C LYS A 59 -11.42 -4.34 18.56
N ARG A 60 -10.23 -4.89 18.26
CA ARG A 60 -9.11 -4.96 19.23
C ARG A 60 -8.29 -3.69 19.27
N THR A 61 -8.52 -2.77 18.34
CA THR A 61 -7.91 -1.44 18.34
C THR A 61 -8.87 -0.46 19.01
N ALA A 62 -8.34 0.53 19.73
CA ALA A 62 -9.13 1.62 20.27
C ALA A 62 -9.27 2.77 19.26
N ILE A 63 -9.50 2.45 17.98
CA ILE A 63 -9.57 3.42 16.89
C ILE A 63 -11.00 3.45 16.36
N ASP A 64 -11.62 4.62 16.44
CA ASP A 64 -12.96 4.86 15.92
C ASP A 64 -12.95 5.08 14.41
N ASP A 65 -14.01 4.63 13.73
CA ASP A 65 -14.25 4.80 12.29
C ASP A 65 -13.13 4.33 11.35
N LEU A 66 -12.32 3.34 11.78
CA LEU A 66 -11.24 2.80 10.95
C LEU A 66 -11.78 1.85 9.86
N THR A 67 -11.67 2.28 8.60
CA THR A 67 -12.00 1.45 7.44
C THR A 67 -10.76 0.82 6.81
N PHE A 68 -10.97 -0.21 5.99
CA PHE A 68 -9.86 -0.83 5.24
C PHE A 68 -9.23 0.14 4.21
N HIS A 69 -9.99 1.13 3.73
CA HIS A 69 -9.49 2.12 2.78
C HIS A 69 -8.49 3.09 3.41
N ASP A 70 -8.63 3.35 4.71
CA ASP A 70 -7.75 4.27 5.45
C ASP A 70 -6.32 3.74 5.54
N LEU A 71 -6.12 2.42 5.51
CA LEU A 71 -4.78 1.84 5.41
C LEU A 71 -4.03 2.29 4.15
N ARG A 72 -4.76 2.45 3.04
CA ARG A 72 -4.19 2.95 1.80
C ARG A 72 -3.94 4.45 1.86
N HIS A 73 -4.81 5.21 2.53
CA HIS A 73 -4.59 6.63 2.77
C HIS A 73 -3.34 6.85 3.63
N GLU A 74 -3.22 6.14 4.74
CA GLU A 74 -2.08 6.19 5.63
C GLU A 74 -0.78 5.81 4.91
N ALA A 75 -0.78 4.73 4.13
CA ALA A 75 0.37 4.36 3.32
C ALA A 75 0.75 5.46 2.31
N THR A 76 -0.24 6.16 1.74
CA THR A 76 0.01 7.28 0.82
C THR A 76 0.66 8.45 1.56
N SER A 77 0.11 8.86 2.71
CA SER A 77 0.68 9.92 3.56
C SER A 77 2.14 9.62 3.95
N ARG A 78 2.42 8.42 4.46
CA ARG A 78 3.77 8.02 4.86
C ARG A 78 4.79 8.03 3.72
N LEU A 79 4.37 7.73 2.50
CA LEU A 79 5.27 7.81 1.35
C LEU A 79 5.65 9.26 1.05
N PHE A 80 4.69 10.20 1.13
CA PHE A 80 4.99 11.63 0.99
C PHE A 80 5.87 12.16 2.12
N GLU A 81 5.64 11.75 3.37
CA GLU A 81 6.49 12.10 4.52
C GLU A 81 7.93 11.60 4.34
N LYS A 82 8.13 10.48 3.63
CA LYS A 82 9.45 9.96 3.26
C LYS A 82 10.08 10.67 2.05
N GLY A 83 9.44 11.70 1.52
CA GLY A 83 9.94 12.51 0.42
C GLY A 83 9.70 11.93 -0.98
N PHE A 84 8.89 10.88 -1.12
CA PHE A 84 8.54 10.37 -2.44
C PHE A 84 7.74 11.42 -3.22
N ASN A 85 8.07 11.57 -4.50
CA ASN A 85 7.35 12.49 -5.35
C ASN A 85 5.97 11.90 -5.77
N PRO A 86 5.03 12.75 -6.22
CA PRO A 86 3.68 12.28 -6.55
C PRO A 86 3.66 11.13 -7.57
N MET A 87 4.55 11.12 -8.56
CA MET A 87 4.58 10.10 -9.61
C MET A 87 5.01 8.73 -9.04
N GLU A 88 5.98 8.73 -8.14
CA GLU A 88 6.40 7.52 -7.43
C GLU A 88 5.27 6.99 -6.54
N VAL A 89 4.67 7.86 -5.72
CA VAL A 89 3.55 7.50 -4.83
C VAL A 89 2.35 6.98 -5.64
N SER A 90 2.09 7.56 -6.80
CA SER A 90 1.05 7.11 -7.72
C SER A 90 1.31 5.70 -8.25
N SER A 91 2.56 5.39 -8.59
CA SER A 91 2.99 4.10 -9.15
C SER A 91 2.91 2.97 -8.10
N ILE A 92 3.69 3.10 -7.02
CA ILE A 92 3.20 3.03 -5.64
C ILE A 92 1.87 2.35 -5.36
N THR A 93 0.97 3.23 -4.98
CA THR A 93 -0.37 2.95 -4.53
C THR A 93 -1.23 2.48 -5.69
N GLY A 94 -1.01 2.97 -6.92
CA GLY A 94 -1.80 2.69 -8.11
C GLY A 94 -2.98 3.66 -8.28
N HIS A 95 -2.76 4.94 -8.00
CA HIS A 95 -3.70 6.00 -8.37
C HIS A 95 -3.57 6.25 -9.88
N LYS A 96 -4.70 6.37 -10.59
CA LYS A 96 -4.67 6.75 -12.02
C LYS A 96 -4.73 8.26 -12.22
N ASN A 97 -5.45 8.93 -11.33
CA ASN A 97 -5.61 10.37 -11.36
C ASN A 97 -4.72 11.00 -10.29
N MET A 98 -3.74 11.77 -10.74
CA MET A 98 -2.82 12.54 -9.89
C MET A 98 -3.53 13.59 -9.03
N GLN A 99 -4.71 14.05 -9.44
CA GLN A 99 -5.51 14.98 -8.66
C GLN A 99 -5.94 14.37 -7.32
N MET A 100 -6.10 13.04 -7.23
CA MET A 100 -6.39 12.35 -5.97
C MET A 100 -5.23 12.40 -4.96
N LEU A 101 -4.02 12.67 -5.44
CA LEU A 101 -2.84 12.78 -4.60
C LEU A 101 -2.60 14.21 -4.08
N LYS A 102 -3.27 15.22 -4.64
CA LYS A 102 -3.08 16.63 -4.26
C LYS A 102 -3.26 16.89 -2.76
N ARG A 103 -4.19 16.17 -2.12
CA ARG A 103 -4.44 16.28 -0.67
C ARG A 103 -3.28 15.85 0.22
N TYR A 104 -2.30 15.14 -0.33
CA TYR A 104 -1.11 14.69 0.38
C TYR A 104 0.14 15.50 0.01
N THR A 105 0.05 16.35 -1.02
CA THR A 105 1.15 17.19 -1.47
C THR A 105 1.10 18.55 -0.77
N HIS A 106 1.34 18.57 0.54
CA HIS A 106 1.63 19.82 1.24
C HIS A 106 3.13 20.08 1.17
N LEU A 107 3.60 20.48 -0.01
CA LEU A 107 4.98 20.92 -0.19
C LEU A 107 5.15 22.24 0.56
N LYS A 108 5.94 22.25 1.63
CA LYS A 108 6.35 23.51 2.26
C LYS A 108 7.38 24.18 1.36
N ALA A 109 7.28 25.49 1.18
CA ALA A 109 8.24 26.26 0.38
C ALA A 109 9.68 26.09 0.90
N GLU A 110 9.85 25.94 2.21
CA GLU A 110 11.13 25.66 2.88
C GLU A 110 11.76 24.33 2.42
N ASP A 111 10.96 23.28 2.21
CA ASP A 111 11.45 21.98 1.73
C ASP A 111 11.86 22.03 0.26
N LEU A 112 11.21 22.90 -0.52
CA LEU A 112 11.60 23.18 -1.90
C LEU A 112 12.91 23.98 -1.95
N ALA A 113 13.07 24.99 -1.09
CA ALA A 113 14.28 25.78 -0.99
C ALA A 113 15.51 24.90 -0.66
N LYS A 114 15.41 24.03 0.35
CA LYS A 114 16.48 23.06 0.70
C LYS A 114 16.89 22.14 -0.45
N ARG A 115 15.98 21.87 -1.40
CA ARG A 115 16.25 21.02 -2.58
C ARG A 115 16.83 21.79 -3.76
N MET A 116 16.73 23.11 -3.75
CA MET A 116 17.25 23.97 -4.82
C MET A 116 18.72 24.36 -4.62
N GLY A 117 19.23 24.31 -3.38
CA GLY A 117 20.61 24.64 -3.04
C GLY A 117 20.71 25.19 -1.63
#